data_AF-A0A6G1GWY6-F1
#
_entry.id   AF-A0A6G1GWY6-F1
#
_cell.length_a   1.000
_cell.length_b   1.000
_cell.length_c   1.000
_cell.angle_alpha   90.00
_cell.angle_beta   90.00
_cell.angle_gamma   90.00
#
_symmetry.space_group_name_H-M   'P 1'
#
loop_
_entity.id
_entity.type
_entity.pdbx_description
1 polymer ?
#
loop_
_entity_poly.entity_id
_entity_poly.type
_entity_poly.pdbx_seq_one_letter_code
_entity_poly.pdbx_strand_id
1 'polypeptide(L)'
;MTVVLRDTFPVADNSANHRRIVIKNRRKRYLDTHPEYFSSELELADPLLYDRLVRHFQTSAERTAEDRAKGWSGIVEADIERSEAKLQALANPDPNATVTYRLGEDGEIVEEDADEDMDGNPQTKEQALEEWKSVMTLRFLAGDDDDFEYETVDEDERLDFCPEAERDMEEAYFDAQEPVQVREDGEPLTGETGVQDF
;
A
#
# COMPACT_ATOMS: atom_id res chain seq x y z
N MET A 1 -36.60 19.80 44.33
CA MET A 1 -36.19 18.41 44.05
C MET A 1 -35.74 18.39 42.61
N THR A 2 -34.48 18.74 42.37
CA THR A 2 -33.95 18.97 41.02
C THR A 2 -33.15 17.74 40.64
N VAL A 3 -33.76 16.89 39.81
CA VAL A 3 -33.12 15.71 39.24
C VAL A 3 -32.27 16.19 38.07
N VAL A 4 -30.95 16.23 38.25
CA VAL A 4 -30.00 16.41 37.14
C VAL A 4 -29.55 15.00 36.76
N LEU A 5 -30.16 14.43 35.73
CA LEU A 5 -29.77 13.16 35.16
C LEU A 5 -29.17 13.39 33.77
N ARG A 6 -27.86 13.07 33.69
CA ARG A 6 -27.14 12.48 32.56
C ARG A 6 -26.83 13.44 31.39
N ASP A 7 -25.70 13.37 30.70
CA ASP A 7 -24.86 12.21 30.36
C ASP A 7 -23.37 12.58 30.37
N THR A 8 -22.56 11.85 31.13
CA THR A 8 -21.11 11.75 30.87
C THR A 8 -20.94 10.77 29.71
N PHE A 9 -20.80 11.28 28.49
CA PHE A 9 -20.38 10.47 27.35
C PHE A 9 -18.93 9.98 27.57
N PRO A 10 -18.62 8.69 27.36
CA PRO A 10 -17.26 8.18 27.53
C PRO A 10 -16.37 8.68 26.38
N VAL A 11 -15.51 9.66 26.66
CA VAL A 11 -14.45 10.16 25.74
C VAL A 11 -13.26 9.19 25.76
N ALA A 12 -13.49 7.90 25.50
CA ALA A 12 -12.46 6.86 25.66
C ALA A 12 -11.95 6.23 24.35
N ASP A 13 -12.49 6.60 23.18
CA ASP A 13 -12.16 5.92 21.92
C ASP A 13 -11.43 6.80 20.87
N ASN A 14 -11.28 8.10 21.10
CA ASN A 14 -10.67 8.99 20.08
C ASN A 14 -9.14 8.85 19.97
N SER A 15 -8.45 8.61 21.10
CA SER A 15 -6.98 8.54 21.13
C SER A 15 -6.43 7.27 20.48
N ALA A 16 -7.08 6.11 20.70
CA ALA A 16 -6.65 4.84 20.12
C ALA A 16 -6.87 4.82 18.59
N ASN A 17 -8.01 5.33 18.13
CA ASN A 17 -8.30 5.47 16.71
C ASN A 17 -7.36 6.47 16.04
N HIS A 18 -7.06 7.59 16.71
CA HIS A 18 -6.07 8.55 16.21
C HIS A 18 -4.68 7.92 16.08
N ARG A 19 -4.21 7.18 17.09
CA ARG A 19 -2.91 6.47 17.01
C ARG A 19 -2.87 5.47 15.87
N ARG A 20 -3.95 4.71 15.65
CA ARG A 20 -4.06 3.79 14.51
C ARG A 20 -3.98 4.50 13.16
N ILE A 21 -4.64 5.66 13.03
CA ILE A 21 -4.61 6.46 11.81
C ILE A 21 -3.21 7.00 11.56
N VAL A 22 -2.53 7.51 12.60
CA VAL A 22 -1.15 7.99 12.50
C VAL A 22 -0.22 6.88 12.04
N ILE A 23 -0.29 5.69 12.65
CA ILE A 23 0.50 4.52 12.24
C ILE A 23 0.26 4.17 10.77
N LYS A 24 -1.00 4.08 10.34
CA LYS A 24 -1.33 3.79 8.93
C LYS A 24 -0.80 4.87 7.97
N ASN A 25 -0.83 6.13 8.38
CA ASN A 25 -0.30 7.23 7.57
C ASN A 25 1.22 7.15 7.45
N ARG A 26 1.93 6.86 8.55
CA ARG A 26 3.39 6.66 8.56
C ARG A 26 3.79 5.49 7.66
N ARG A 27 3.13 4.34 7.80
CA ARG A 27 3.35 3.17 6.95
C ARG A 27 3.07 3.45 5.47
N LYS A 28 2.00 4.20 5.16
CA LYS A 28 1.71 4.62 3.79
C LYS A 28 2.84 5.49 3.22
N ARG A 29 3.32 6.46 4.01
CA ARG A 29 4.43 7.33 3.63
C ARG A 29 5.73 6.56 3.40
N TYR A 30 5.98 5.55 4.23
CA TYR A 30 7.11 4.66 4.04
C TYR A 30 7.03 3.95 2.69
N LEU A 31 5.88 3.37 2.34
CA LEU A 31 5.69 2.70 1.04
C LEU A 31 5.85 3.65 -0.15
N ASP A 32 5.34 4.88 -0.05
CA ASP A 32 5.47 5.89 -1.13
C ASP A 32 6.95 6.29 -1.36
N THR A 33 7.78 6.22 -0.33
CA THR A 33 9.20 6.57 -0.38
C THR A 33 10.13 5.38 -0.66
N HIS A 34 9.68 4.15 -0.36
CA HIS A 34 10.47 2.92 -0.48
C HIS A 34 9.84 1.96 -1.51
N PRO A 35 9.98 2.24 -2.83
CA PRO A 35 9.53 1.31 -3.86
C PRO A 35 10.28 -0.03 -3.84
N GLU A 36 11.43 -0.09 -3.16
CA GLU A 36 12.24 -1.29 -2.95
C GLU A 36 11.53 -2.37 -2.13
N TYR A 37 10.52 -2.01 -1.33
CA TYR A 37 9.72 -2.99 -0.58
C TYR A 37 9.02 -4.01 -1.49
N PHE A 38 8.60 -3.61 -2.69
CA PHE A 38 7.95 -4.50 -3.66
C PHE A 38 8.97 -5.34 -4.46
N SER A 39 9.90 -5.98 -3.76
CA SER A 39 10.92 -6.86 -4.34
C SER A 39 10.41 -8.29 -4.54
N SER A 40 11.23 -9.15 -5.15
CA SER A 40 10.95 -10.58 -5.30
C SER A 40 10.96 -11.35 -3.97
N GLU A 41 11.46 -10.77 -2.87
CA GLU A 41 11.49 -11.41 -1.56
C GLU A 41 10.09 -11.48 -0.93
N LEU A 42 9.21 -10.55 -1.31
CA LEU A 42 7.82 -10.49 -0.86
C LEU A 42 6.95 -11.65 -1.41
N GLU A 43 7.50 -12.52 -2.27
CA GLU A 43 6.85 -13.77 -2.66
C GLU A 43 6.57 -14.68 -1.47
N LEU A 44 7.47 -14.73 -0.48
CA LEU A 44 7.34 -15.63 0.67
C LEU A 44 6.23 -15.18 1.63
N ALA A 45 5.90 -13.89 1.65
CA ALA A 45 4.84 -13.37 2.50
C ALA A 45 3.48 -13.99 2.11
N ASP A 46 3.13 -14.03 0.82
CA ASP A 46 1.93 -14.69 0.31
C ASP A 46 2.25 -15.50 -0.97
N PRO A 47 2.66 -16.76 -0.80
CA PRO A 47 3.12 -17.59 -1.91
C PRO A 47 2.02 -17.91 -2.94
N LEU A 48 0.75 -17.98 -2.50
CA LEU A 48 -0.37 -18.34 -3.38
C LEU A 48 -0.78 -17.14 -4.24
N LEU A 49 -0.85 -15.95 -3.63
CA LEU A 49 -1.14 -14.73 -4.36
C LEU A 49 -0.06 -14.42 -5.39
N TYR A 50 1.22 -14.60 -5.03
CA TYR A 50 2.34 -14.39 -5.96
C TYR A 50 2.30 -15.36 -7.14
N ASP A 51 2.02 -16.66 -6.90
CA ASP A 51 1.94 -17.65 -7.98
C ASP A 51 0.86 -17.28 -9.01
N ARG A 52 -0.32 -16.86 -8.53
CA ARG A 52 -1.45 -16.43 -9.37
C ARG A 52 -1.18 -15.13 -10.13
N LEU A 53 -0.78 -14.08 -9.43
CA LEU A 53 -0.74 -12.72 -10.00
C LEU A 53 0.57 -12.40 -10.72
N VAL A 54 1.68 -13.01 -10.28
CA VAL A 54 2.99 -12.74 -10.86
C VAL A 54 3.44 -13.91 -11.72
N ARG A 55 3.53 -15.11 -11.15
CA ARG A 55 4.16 -16.26 -11.82
C ARG A 55 3.37 -16.82 -13.00
N HIS A 56 2.04 -16.69 -13.00
CA HIS A 56 1.17 -17.04 -14.13
C HIS A 56 1.48 -16.20 -15.38
N PHE A 57 1.74 -14.91 -15.20
CA PHE A 57 2.03 -13.95 -16.29
C PHE A 57 3.53 -13.84 -16.64
N GLN A 58 4.41 -14.51 -15.88
CA GLN A 58 5.84 -14.54 -16.20
C GLN A 58 6.14 -15.42 -17.41
N THR A 59 7.00 -14.92 -18.30
CA THR A 59 7.53 -15.71 -19.40
C THR A 59 8.55 -16.75 -18.90
N SER A 60 8.77 -17.81 -19.67
CA SER A 60 9.77 -18.83 -19.34
C SER A 60 11.19 -18.28 -19.21
N ALA A 61 11.52 -17.23 -19.97
CA ALA A 61 12.80 -16.54 -19.90
C ALA A 61 12.97 -15.76 -18.58
N GLU A 62 11.93 -15.03 -18.15
CA GLU A 62 11.92 -14.30 -16.88
C GLU A 62 12.05 -15.25 -15.69
N ARG A 63 11.27 -16.34 -15.69
CA ARG A 63 11.33 -17.37 -14.64
C ARG A 63 12.72 -17.96 -14.49
N THR A 64 13.36 -18.33 -15.61
CA THR A 64 14.72 -18.89 -15.57
C THR A 64 15.76 -17.87 -15.08
N ALA A 65 15.55 -16.58 -15.31
CA ALA A 65 16.42 -15.52 -14.81
C ALA A 65 16.26 -15.35 -13.29
N GLU A 66 15.02 -15.36 -12.80
CA GLU A 66 14.68 -15.30 -11.39
C GLU A 66 15.17 -16.55 -10.63
N ASP A 67 14.93 -17.74 -11.16
CA ASP A 67 15.42 -19.02 -10.63
C ASP A 67 16.96 -19.01 -10.51
N ARG A 68 17.65 -18.43 -11.50
CA ARG A 68 19.11 -18.27 -11.47
C ARG A 68 19.55 -17.28 -10.40
N ALA A 69 18.81 -16.20 -10.16
CA ALA A 69 19.13 -15.21 -9.14
C ALA A 69 18.94 -15.77 -7.73
N LYS A 70 17.84 -16.51 -7.49
CA LYS A 70 17.52 -17.16 -6.21
C LYS A 70 18.42 -18.36 -5.90
N GLY A 71 18.84 -19.06 -6.94
CA GLY A 71 19.62 -20.30 -6.80
C GLY A 71 18.78 -21.48 -6.28
N TRP A 72 19.42 -22.65 -6.16
CA TRP A 72 18.73 -23.89 -5.80
C TRP A 72 18.06 -23.86 -4.43
N SER A 73 18.66 -23.19 -3.45
CA SER A 73 18.09 -23.12 -2.10
C SER A 73 16.78 -22.34 -2.09
N GLY A 74 16.77 -21.14 -2.71
CA GLY A 74 15.57 -20.30 -2.75
C GLY A 74 14.45 -20.91 -3.59
N ILE A 75 14.77 -21.66 -4.66
CA ILE A 75 13.76 -22.40 -5.43
C ILE A 75 13.06 -23.44 -4.55
N VAL A 76 13.83 -24.20 -3.76
CA VAL A 76 13.28 -25.24 -2.89
C VAL A 76 12.46 -24.63 -1.75
N GLU A 77 12.94 -23.54 -1.15
CA GLU A 77 12.22 -22.81 -0.10
C GLU A 77 10.87 -22.30 -0.62
N ALA A 78 10.85 -21.61 -1.76
CA ALA A 78 9.60 -21.14 -2.37
C ALA A 78 8.65 -22.28 -2.73
N ASP A 79 9.17 -23.45 -3.12
CA ASP A 79 8.33 -24.62 -3.40
C ASP A 79 7.72 -25.23 -2.12
N ILE A 80 8.51 -25.32 -1.05
CA ILE A 80 8.03 -25.77 0.27
C ILE A 80 6.94 -24.82 0.77
N GLU A 81 7.20 -23.51 0.83
CA GLU A 81 6.26 -22.51 1.32
C GLU A 81 4.94 -22.52 0.53
N ARG A 82 5.00 -22.64 -0.81
CA ARG A 82 3.77 -22.80 -1.62
C ARG A 82 3.04 -24.09 -1.31
N SER A 83 3.75 -25.21 -1.15
CA SER A 83 3.12 -26.49 -0.84
C SER A 83 2.45 -26.46 0.54
N GLU A 84 3.07 -25.82 1.53
CA GLU A 84 2.53 -25.63 2.87
C GLU A 84 1.33 -24.69 2.86
N ALA A 85 1.40 -23.57 2.14
CA ALA A 85 0.29 -22.64 1.98
C ALA A 85 -0.93 -23.31 1.30
N LYS A 86 -0.71 -24.15 0.27
CA LYS A 86 -1.78 -24.94 -0.37
C LYS A 86 -2.42 -25.92 0.61
N LEU A 87 -1.62 -26.61 1.41
CA LEU A 87 -2.12 -27.53 2.45
C LEU A 87 -2.92 -26.78 3.52
N GLN A 88 -2.45 -25.61 3.94
CA GLN A 88 -3.12 -24.77 4.91
C GLN A 88 -4.45 -24.25 4.38
N ALA A 89 -4.50 -23.81 3.12
CA ALA A 89 -5.73 -23.37 2.45
C ALA A 89 -6.75 -24.52 2.30
N LEU A 90 -6.27 -25.75 2.03
CA LEU A 90 -7.12 -26.94 2.01
C LEU A 90 -7.68 -27.28 3.40
N ALA A 91 -6.87 -27.10 4.46
CA ALA A 91 -7.29 -27.36 5.83
C ALA A 91 -8.24 -26.28 6.39
N ASN A 92 -8.04 -25.02 5.99
CA ASN A 92 -8.81 -23.86 6.40
C ASN A 92 -9.30 -23.09 5.17
N PRO A 93 -10.34 -23.59 4.48
CA PRO A 93 -10.89 -22.90 3.32
C PRO A 93 -11.55 -21.60 3.77
N ASP A 94 -10.97 -20.47 3.38
CA ASP A 94 -11.57 -19.16 3.62
C ASP A 94 -12.69 -18.93 2.58
N PRO A 95 -13.95 -18.68 3.00
CA PRO A 95 -15.05 -18.41 2.07
C PRO A 95 -14.90 -17.11 1.28
N ASN A 96 -13.97 -16.23 1.67
CA ASN A 96 -13.63 -15.00 0.98
C ASN A 96 -12.30 -15.10 0.20
N ALA A 97 -11.62 -16.26 0.21
CA ALA A 97 -10.44 -16.45 -0.62
C ALA A 97 -10.81 -16.47 -2.09
N THR A 98 -9.96 -15.83 -2.91
CA THR A 98 -10.11 -15.80 -4.37
C THR A 98 -9.98 -17.18 -5.01
N VAL A 99 -9.26 -18.11 -4.37
CA VAL A 99 -9.01 -19.47 -4.88
C VAL A 99 -9.34 -20.50 -3.81
N THR A 100 -10.04 -21.54 -4.22
CA THR A 100 -10.27 -22.72 -3.38
C THR A 100 -9.40 -23.88 -3.85
N TYR A 101 -8.81 -24.59 -2.89
CA TYR A 101 -7.96 -25.75 -3.17
C TYR A 101 -8.69 -27.03 -2.81
N ARG A 102 -8.56 -28.04 -3.66
CA ARG A 102 -9.19 -29.35 -3.49
C ARG A 102 -8.19 -30.47 -3.73
N LEU A 103 -8.36 -31.56 -2.99
CA LEU A 103 -7.57 -32.77 -3.23
C LEU A 103 -8.14 -33.52 -4.44
N GLY A 104 -7.33 -33.67 -5.48
CA GLY A 104 -7.63 -34.47 -6.66
C GLY A 104 -7.64 -35.97 -6.37
N GLU A 105 -8.12 -36.76 -7.33
CA GLU A 105 -8.25 -38.22 -7.19
C GLU A 105 -6.89 -38.92 -6.96
N ASP A 106 -5.81 -38.35 -7.46
CA ASP A 106 -4.43 -38.86 -7.33
C ASP A 106 -3.68 -38.29 -6.11
N GLY A 107 -4.34 -37.47 -5.27
CA GLY A 107 -3.73 -36.82 -4.11
C GLY A 107 -2.97 -35.53 -4.43
N GLU A 108 -3.05 -35.03 -5.66
CA GLU A 108 -2.56 -33.72 -6.06
C GLU A 108 -3.49 -32.60 -5.55
N ILE A 109 -2.94 -31.49 -5.05
CA ILE A 109 -3.75 -30.32 -4.69
C ILE A 109 -4.01 -29.51 -5.95
N VAL A 110 -5.26 -29.56 -6.42
CA VAL A 110 -5.72 -28.86 -7.61
C VAL A 110 -6.36 -27.55 -7.19
N GLU A 111 -6.01 -26.49 -7.90
CA GLU A 111 -6.64 -25.17 -7.77
C GLU A 111 -7.99 -25.24 -8.47
N GLU A 112 -9.07 -25.08 -7.72
CA GLU A 112 -10.41 -24.92 -8.28
C GLU A 112 -10.63 -23.43 -8.45
N ASP A 113 -10.31 -22.92 -9.63
CA ASP A 113 -10.60 -21.54 -9.99
C ASP A 113 -12.11 -21.31 -9.93
N ALA A 114 -12.52 -20.31 -9.15
CA ALA A 114 -13.83 -19.71 -9.29
C ALA A 114 -13.86 -18.98 -10.65
N ASP A 115 -14.17 -19.74 -11.72
CA ASP A 115 -14.34 -19.30 -13.10
C ASP A 115 -13.23 -18.36 -13.63
N GLU A 116 -12.28 -18.88 -14.43
CA GLU A 116 -11.22 -18.10 -15.11
C GLU A 116 -11.76 -16.90 -15.93
N ASP A 117 -13.04 -16.95 -16.33
CA ASP A 117 -13.80 -15.90 -17.06
C ASP A 117 -14.60 -14.93 -16.15
N MET A 118 -14.45 -15.01 -14.83
CA MET A 118 -15.11 -14.07 -13.91
C MET A 118 -14.47 -12.67 -14.03
N ASP A 119 -15.31 -11.63 -14.07
CA ASP A 119 -14.98 -10.19 -14.25
C ASP A 119 -13.92 -9.62 -13.28
N GLY A 120 -13.48 -10.40 -12.28
CA GLY A 120 -12.49 -10.02 -11.27
C GLY A 120 -11.08 -10.60 -11.45
N ASN A 121 -10.81 -11.46 -12.44
CA ASN A 121 -9.46 -11.98 -12.69
C ASN A 121 -8.66 -11.03 -13.59
N PRO A 122 -7.42 -10.61 -13.22
CA PRO A 122 -6.63 -9.72 -14.06
C PRO A 122 -6.36 -10.34 -15.42
N GLN A 123 -6.56 -9.55 -16.47
CA GLN A 123 -6.43 -9.99 -17.86
C GLN A 123 -5.04 -9.72 -18.42
N THR A 124 -4.27 -8.85 -17.75
CA THR A 124 -2.91 -8.46 -18.17
C THR A 124 -1.92 -8.55 -17.04
N LYS A 125 -0.64 -8.67 -17.41
CA LYS A 125 0.48 -8.66 -16.47
C LYS A 125 0.52 -7.37 -15.64
N GLU A 126 0.24 -6.20 -16.25
CA GLU A 126 0.21 -4.95 -15.51
C GLU A 126 -0.90 -4.91 -14.46
N GLN A 127 -2.12 -5.35 -14.81
CA GLN A 127 -3.24 -5.40 -13.88
C GLN A 127 -2.95 -6.36 -12.73
N ALA A 128 -2.42 -7.55 -13.04
CA ALA A 128 -2.10 -8.54 -12.02
C ALA A 128 -1.03 -8.02 -11.04
N LEU A 129 -0.03 -7.31 -11.55
CA LEU A 129 1.02 -6.70 -10.73
C LEU A 129 0.50 -5.53 -9.89
N GLU A 130 -0.44 -4.73 -10.41
CA GLU A 130 -1.09 -3.66 -9.64
C GLU A 130 -1.98 -4.22 -8.52
N GLU A 131 -2.77 -5.26 -8.80
CA GLU A 131 -3.56 -5.97 -7.80
C GLU A 131 -2.67 -6.59 -6.72
N TRP A 132 -1.58 -7.24 -7.12
CA TRP A 132 -0.61 -7.80 -6.17
C TRP A 132 -0.03 -6.72 -5.27
N LYS A 133 0.41 -5.58 -5.84
CA LYS A 133 0.90 -4.43 -5.06
C LYS A 133 -0.17 -3.86 -4.14
N SER A 134 -1.41 -3.79 -4.59
CA SER A 134 -2.54 -3.30 -3.79
C SER A 134 -2.78 -4.18 -2.57
N VAL A 135 -2.84 -5.49 -2.75
CA VAL A 135 -3.01 -6.46 -1.65
C VAL A 135 -1.82 -6.41 -0.68
N MET A 136 -0.59 -6.41 -1.21
CA MET A 136 0.62 -6.29 -0.39
C MET A 136 0.68 -4.96 0.38
N THR A 137 0.21 -3.88 -0.23
CA THR A 137 0.07 -2.57 0.43
C THR A 137 -0.92 -2.65 1.59
N LEU A 138 -2.10 -3.24 1.38
CA LEU A 138 -3.10 -3.38 2.43
C LEU A 138 -2.58 -4.23 3.59
N ARG A 139 -1.88 -5.32 3.29
CA ARG A 139 -1.22 -6.17 4.29
C ARG A 139 -0.18 -5.40 5.09
N PHE A 140 0.67 -4.63 4.42
CA PHE A 140 1.67 -3.80 5.08
C PHE A 140 1.04 -2.73 5.99
N LEU A 141 -0.02 -2.07 5.51
CA LEU A 141 -0.77 -1.08 6.28
C LEU A 141 -1.49 -1.70 7.49
N ALA A 142 -1.90 -2.97 7.40
CA ALA A 142 -2.46 -3.72 8.52
C ALA A 142 -1.38 -4.11 9.55
N GLY A 143 -0.15 -4.38 9.08
CA GLY A 143 0.96 -4.81 9.92
C GLY A 143 1.14 -6.32 9.96
N ASP A 144 0.70 -7.00 8.90
CA ASP A 144 0.68 -8.47 8.81
C ASP A 144 1.91 -9.01 8.05
N ASP A 145 2.96 -8.20 7.88
CA ASP A 145 4.26 -8.65 7.35
C ASP A 145 5.22 -8.94 8.52
N ASP A 146 5.36 -10.22 8.85
CA ASP A 146 6.17 -10.67 9.99
C ASP A 146 7.68 -10.49 9.76
N ASP A 147 8.13 -10.39 8.52
CA ASP A 147 9.53 -10.18 8.15
C ASP A 147 9.94 -8.69 8.25
N PHE A 148 8.98 -7.77 8.38
CA PHE A 148 9.23 -6.33 8.43
C PHE A 148 9.27 -5.77 9.86
N GLU A 149 10.33 -5.02 10.19
CA GLU A 149 10.48 -4.35 11.49
C GLU A 149 9.68 -3.04 11.56
N TYR A 150 8.37 -3.16 11.82
CA TYR A 150 7.45 -2.01 11.87
C TYR A 150 7.80 -0.93 12.89
N GLU A 151 8.52 -1.25 13.97
CA GLU A 151 8.91 -0.27 15.01
C GLU A 151 9.67 0.93 14.41
N THR A 152 10.52 0.66 13.42
CA THR A 152 11.31 1.69 12.72
C THR A 152 10.46 2.71 11.97
N VAL A 153 9.25 2.32 11.55
CA VAL A 153 8.33 3.15 10.77
C VAL A 153 7.23 3.72 11.66
N ASP A 154 6.70 2.89 12.56
CA ASP A 154 5.58 3.24 13.44
C ASP A 154 5.97 4.29 14.46
N GLU A 155 7.25 4.41 14.82
CA GLU A 155 7.77 5.40 15.76
C GLU A 155 8.45 6.60 15.07
N ASP A 156 8.63 6.59 13.74
CA ASP A 156 9.28 7.69 13.04
C ASP A 156 8.32 8.87 12.81
N GLU A 157 8.43 9.88 13.66
CA GLU A 157 7.69 11.15 13.55
C GLU A 157 8.02 11.93 12.26
N ARG A 158 9.16 11.68 11.61
CA ARG A 158 9.51 12.36 10.35
C ARG A 158 8.56 11.97 9.22
N LEU A 159 7.97 10.77 9.29
CA LEU A 159 6.97 10.31 8.33
C LEU A 159 5.61 10.99 8.51
N ASP A 160 5.38 11.69 9.63
CA ASP A 160 4.19 12.53 9.79
C ASP A 160 4.29 13.83 9.00
N PHE A 161 5.52 14.28 8.73
CA PHE A 161 5.76 15.51 8.00
C PHE A 161 5.51 15.27 6.50
N CYS A 162 4.68 16.11 5.90
CA CYS A 162 4.39 16.10 4.47
C CYS A 162 4.87 17.42 3.85
N PRO A 163 6.12 17.47 3.35
CA PRO A 163 6.67 18.66 2.71
C PRO A 163 5.82 19.11 1.52
N GLU A 164 5.21 18.17 0.79
CA GLU A 164 4.35 18.48 -0.35
C GLU A 164 3.10 19.26 0.08
N ALA A 165 2.47 18.84 1.18
CA ALA A 165 1.25 19.50 1.67
C ALA A 165 1.57 20.89 2.23
N GLU A 166 2.72 21.07 2.86
CA GLU A 166 3.18 22.41 3.29
C GLU A 166 3.39 23.33 2.08
N ARG A 167 4.05 22.84 1.03
CA ARG A 167 4.24 23.59 -0.22
C ARG A 167 2.92 23.92 -0.91
N ASP A 168 1.99 22.97 -0.99
CA ASP A 168 0.67 23.20 -1.59
C ASP A 168 -0.14 24.26 -0.82
N MET A 169 -0.06 24.24 0.52
CA MET A 169 -0.68 25.26 1.37
C MET A 169 -0.03 26.64 1.18
N GLU A 170 1.29 26.67 1.03
CA GLU A 170 2.05 27.89 0.77
C GLU A 170 1.73 28.47 -0.63
N GLU A 171 1.70 27.64 -1.67
CA GLU A 171 1.34 28.04 -3.02
C GLU A 171 -0.10 28.60 -3.05
N ALA A 172 -1.05 27.92 -2.39
CA ALA A 172 -2.42 28.43 -2.24
C ALA A 172 -2.48 29.76 -1.49
N TYR A 173 -1.62 29.96 -0.48
CA TYR A 173 -1.50 31.22 0.23
C TYR A 173 -0.97 32.33 -0.69
N PHE A 174 0.07 32.06 -1.47
CA PHE A 174 0.65 33.02 -2.42
C PHE A 174 -0.29 33.38 -3.56
N ASP A 175 -0.98 32.40 -4.14
CA ASP A 175 -1.97 32.61 -5.20
C ASP A 175 -3.16 33.46 -4.72
N ALA A 176 -3.51 33.37 -3.43
CA ALA A 176 -4.53 34.20 -2.82
C ALA A 176 -4.08 35.66 -2.56
N GLN A 177 -2.77 35.97 -2.67
CA GLN A 177 -2.26 37.32 -2.56
C GLN A 177 -2.10 37.95 -3.95
N GLU A 178 -2.61 39.17 -4.16
CA GLU A 178 -2.21 39.95 -5.33
C GLU A 178 -0.80 40.52 -5.12
N PRO A 179 0.12 40.37 -6.10
CA PRO A 179 1.47 40.92 -5.98
C PRO A 179 1.43 42.45 -5.94
N VAL A 180 1.84 43.04 -4.80
CA VAL A 180 1.96 44.48 -4.64
C VAL A 180 3.36 44.93 -5.04
N GLN A 181 3.45 45.78 -6.06
CA GLN A 181 4.71 46.45 -6.39
C GLN A 181 4.96 47.57 -5.37
N VAL A 182 6.15 47.61 -4.79
CA VAL A 182 6.59 48.65 -3.84
C VAL A 182 7.68 49.50 -4.48
N ARG A 183 7.67 50.80 -4.16
CA ARG A 183 8.70 51.76 -4.58
C ARG A 183 9.98 51.59 -3.73
N GLU A 184 11.09 52.22 -4.12
CA GLU A 184 12.35 52.21 -3.34
C GLU A 184 12.21 52.80 -1.92
N ASP A 185 11.20 53.64 -1.68
CA ASP A 185 10.84 54.21 -0.38
C ASP A 185 9.87 53.33 0.43
N GLY A 186 9.48 52.16 -0.08
CA GLY A 186 8.67 51.16 0.62
C GLY A 186 7.16 51.34 0.50
N GLU A 187 6.69 52.37 -0.20
CA GLU A 187 5.26 52.65 -0.39
C GLU A 187 4.66 51.81 -1.54
N PRO A 188 3.43 51.26 -1.39
CA PRO A 188 2.79 50.47 -2.44
C PRO A 188 2.45 51.35 -3.66
N LEU A 189 2.77 50.89 -4.87
CA LEU A 189 2.39 51.55 -6.12
C LEU A 189 0.89 51.44 -6.35
N THR A 190 0.12 52.38 -5.81
CA THR A 190 -1.31 52.51 -6.12
C THR A 190 -1.50 53.34 -7.39
N GLY A 191 -1.73 52.67 -8.51
CA GLY A 191 -2.34 53.23 -9.73
C GLY A 191 -1.55 54.32 -10.45
N GLU A 192 -0.83 53.94 -11.51
CA GLU A 192 -0.63 54.79 -12.70
C GLU A 192 -0.18 53.88 -13.85
N THR A 193 -1.15 53.39 -14.64
CA THR A 193 -0.87 52.83 -15.97
C THR A 193 -0.35 53.96 -16.85
N GLY A 194 0.97 54.17 -16.82
CA GLY A 194 1.67 55.11 -17.66
C GLY A 194 1.68 54.65 -19.11
N VAL A 195 0.68 55.10 -19.88
CA VAL A 195 0.86 55.31 -21.32
C VAL A 195 2.03 56.29 -21.45
N GLN A 196 3.20 55.78 -21.83
CA GLN A 196 4.32 56.64 -22.21
C GLN A 196 4.05 57.14 -23.63
N ASP A 197 3.56 58.37 -23.72
CA ASP A 197 3.53 59.14 -24.97
C ASP A 197 5.00 59.38 -25.40
N PHE A 198 5.38 58.79 -26.53
CA PHE A 198 6.66 59.05 -27.22
C PHE A 198 6.42 59.91 -28.44
#